data_AF-A0A8T0EYN7-F1
#
_entry.id   AF-A0A8T0EYN7-F1
#
_cell.length_a   1.000
_cell.length_b   1.000
_cell.length_c   1.000
_cell.angle_alpha   90.00
_cell.angle_beta   90.00
_cell.angle_gamma   90.00
#
_symmetry.space_group_name_H-M   'P 1'
#
loop_
_entity.id
_entity.type
_entity.pdbx_description
1 polymer ?
#
loop_
_entity_poly.entity_id
_entity_poly.type
_entity_poly.pdbx_seq_one_letter_code
_entity_poly.pdbx_strand_id
1 'polypeptide(L)'
;MASINKRIAIIGGGIAGIASLVALKEEGCFDMICFEKTDKYGGTWNYREEPIVSVGSIMPTTHFVVSKELSAISNFPPPKEYNNFMKHDQIFEYVEEYAKRHDVLKHIQCNSEVTEVKRHDDFEETGRWTVTVKNILSEEITTGVYDGVMICIGHINRPIIPSYPGQDLFKGNLFHSHSLKGVEPYRDKTVVVVGMGCSGLDAAIETSNVAKQVYLSARSGAHVVNRVGLNGIPYDYTMLRPYLYQLMDVFPTKFVSWCFETGYLDVQFNHKLYPVVPKHHILNKDPSVTSNFSAKLICGAIIQKPGIQHFTEDGVLFEGETEVTKADVVIMATGYTWKFPFPKKDFNTRKIGRFLQMPYFQTQIKTPTSREHGVASSIWPRFSYRRTTV
;
A
#
# COMPACT_ATOMS: atom_id res chain seq x y z
N MET A 1 -8.71 41.20 16.54
CA MET A 1 -9.66 40.49 15.66
C MET A 1 -9.54 39.01 15.99
N ALA A 2 -10.61 38.34 16.41
CA ALA A 2 -10.58 36.90 16.61
C ALA A 2 -10.19 36.26 15.28
N SER A 3 -9.09 35.48 15.23
CA SER A 3 -8.71 34.75 14.03
C SER A 3 -9.86 33.82 13.67
N ILE A 4 -10.46 33.99 12.49
CA ILE A 4 -11.47 33.06 12.00
C ILE A 4 -10.78 31.70 11.88
N ASN A 5 -11.10 30.77 12.77
CA ASN A 5 -10.59 29.41 12.70
C ASN A 5 -11.23 28.73 11.49
N LYS A 6 -10.44 28.52 10.43
CA LYS A 6 -10.94 27.84 9.24
C LYS A 6 -11.30 26.40 9.58
N ARG A 7 -12.46 25.94 9.13
CA ARG A 7 -12.96 24.60 9.42
C ARG A 7 -12.47 23.61 8.38
N ILE A 8 -11.69 22.61 8.79
CA ILE A 8 -11.08 21.62 7.90
C ILE A 8 -11.64 20.24 8.17
N ALA A 9 -12.15 19.57 7.13
CA ALA A 9 -12.54 18.17 7.18
C ALA A 9 -11.40 17.26 6.72
N ILE A 10 -11.03 16.28 7.52
CA ILE A 10 -10.06 15.24 7.19
C ILE A 10 -10.83 13.93 6.99
N ILE A 11 -10.61 13.24 5.87
CA ILE A 11 -11.36 12.01 5.54
C ILE A 11 -10.44 10.79 5.66
N GLY A 12 -10.63 10.00 6.73
CA GLY A 12 -9.85 8.81 7.06
C GLY A 12 -8.86 9.06 8.21
N GLY A 13 -9.01 8.32 9.30
CA GLY A 13 -8.19 8.35 10.52
C GLY A 13 -7.02 7.37 10.49
N GLY A 14 -6.47 7.08 9.31
CA GLY A 14 -5.20 6.33 9.19
C GLY A 14 -3.98 7.22 9.44
N ILE A 15 -2.77 6.69 9.18
CA ILE A 15 -1.51 7.43 9.35
C ILE A 15 -1.54 8.81 8.66
N ALA A 16 -2.03 8.87 7.41
CA ALA A 16 -2.12 10.14 6.66
C ALA A 16 -3.08 11.14 7.33
N GLY A 17 -4.19 10.68 7.89
CA GLY A 17 -5.16 11.54 8.59
C GLY A 17 -4.62 12.06 9.90
N ILE A 18 -3.97 11.20 10.68
CA ILE A 18 -3.29 11.56 11.92
C ILE A 18 -2.17 12.57 11.65
N ALA A 19 -1.32 12.33 10.65
CA ALA A 19 -0.28 13.28 10.23
C ALA A 19 -0.87 14.63 9.80
N SER A 20 -1.99 14.61 9.06
CA SER A 20 -2.71 15.82 8.65
C SER A 20 -3.25 16.62 9.85
N LEU A 21 -3.84 15.93 10.83
CA LEU A 21 -4.32 16.57 12.07
C LEU A 21 -3.18 17.21 12.85
N VAL A 22 -2.04 16.52 12.98
CA VAL A 22 -0.88 17.07 13.68
C VAL A 22 -0.32 18.28 12.95
N ALA A 23 -0.14 18.19 11.63
CA ALA A 23 0.35 19.31 10.83
C ALA A 23 -0.56 20.55 10.94
N LEU A 24 -1.88 20.38 10.85
CA LEU A 24 -2.82 21.48 11.02
C LEU A 24 -2.82 22.04 12.46
N LYS A 25 -2.63 21.17 13.48
CA LYS A 25 -2.52 21.62 14.87
C LYS A 25 -1.27 22.46 15.10
N GLU A 26 -0.15 22.10 14.47
CA GLU A 26 1.12 22.83 14.56
C GLU A 26 1.07 24.20 13.88
N GLU A 27 0.40 24.30 12.72
CA GLU A 27 0.15 25.59 12.05
C GLU A 27 -0.80 26.50 12.84
N GLY A 28 -1.71 25.91 13.62
CA GLY A 28 -2.68 26.63 14.45
C GLY A 28 -3.80 27.31 13.65
N CYS A 29 -4.78 27.87 14.35
CA CYS A 29 -5.92 28.61 13.76
C CYS A 29 -6.87 27.80 12.85
N PHE A 30 -7.02 26.48 13.12
CA PHE A 30 -7.98 25.62 12.41
C PHE A 30 -8.95 24.95 13.38
N ASP A 31 -10.22 24.90 12.99
CA ASP A 31 -11.20 23.98 13.58
C ASP A 31 -11.20 22.69 12.76
N MET A 32 -10.82 21.56 13.36
CA MET A 32 -10.53 20.33 12.64
C MET A 32 -11.44 19.22 13.07
N ILE A 33 -11.94 18.47 12.09
CA ILE A 33 -12.66 17.22 12.31
C ILE A 33 -12.16 16.16 11.34
N CYS A 34 -11.87 14.97 11.86
CA CYS A 34 -11.49 13.82 11.07
C CYS A 34 -12.61 12.78 11.11
N PHE A 35 -13.14 12.42 9.94
CA PHE A 35 -14.14 11.38 9.81
C PHE A 35 -13.46 10.04 9.51
N GLU A 36 -13.57 9.09 10.44
CA GLU A 36 -13.05 7.73 10.30
C GLU A 36 -14.23 6.77 10.15
N LYS A 37 -14.24 6.01 9.04
CA LYS A 37 -15.32 5.08 8.69
C LYS A 37 -15.50 3.98 9.74
N THR A 38 -14.40 3.46 10.26
CA THR A 38 -14.41 2.35 11.20
C THR A 38 -14.59 2.81 12.65
N ASP A 39 -14.78 1.85 13.54
CA ASP A 39 -14.91 2.03 14.98
C ASP A 39 -13.63 2.56 15.65
N LYS A 40 -12.48 2.42 14.98
CA LYS A 40 -11.17 2.82 15.53
C LYS A 40 -10.22 3.31 14.43
N TYR A 41 -9.49 4.38 14.74
CA TYR A 41 -8.42 4.93 13.90
C TYR A 41 -7.27 3.94 13.65
N GLY A 42 -6.27 4.37 12.87
CA GLY A 42 -5.08 3.58 12.50
C GLY A 42 -5.14 3.01 11.08
N GLY A 43 -6.32 3.01 10.45
CA GLY A 43 -6.50 2.57 9.07
C GLY A 43 -6.02 1.14 8.83
N THR A 44 -5.14 0.96 7.85
CA THR A 44 -4.56 -0.34 7.46
C THR A 44 -3.79 -1.04 8.58
N TRP A 45 -3.17 -0.28 9.49
CA TRP A 45 -2.28 -0.83 10.53
C TRP A 45 -3.02 -1.28 11.78
N ASN A 46 -4.28 -0.85 11.94
CA ASN A 46 -5.17 -1.43 12.93
C ASN A 46 -5.70 -2.78 12.41
N TYR A 47 -5.12 -3.88 12.91
CA TYR A 47 -5.52 -5.23 12.52
C TYR A 47 -6.97 -5.52 12.91
N ARG A 48 -7.69 -6.15 11.99
CA ARG A 48 -9.05 -6.64 12.19
C ARG A 48 -9.13 -8.06 11.64
N GLU A 49 -9.83 -8.94 12.35
CA GLU A 49 -10.06 -10.30 11.88
C GLU A 49 -10.91 -10.29 10.60
N GLU A 50 -12.03 -9.56 10.64
CA GLU A 50 -12.91 -9.42 9.48
C GLU A 50 -12.50 -8.23 8.60
N PRO A 51 -12.29 -8.43 7.27
CA PRO A 51 -12.00 -7.35 6.36
C PRO A 51 -13.23 -6.47 6.12
N ILE A 52 -13.03 -5.14 6.16
CA ILE A 52 -14.09 -4.17 5.84
C ILE A 52 -13.88 -3.64 4.42
N VAL A 53 -14.96 -3.61 3.64
CA VAL A 53 -14.94 -3.05 2.28
C VAL A 53 -14.47 -1.59 2.32
N SER A 54 -13.57 -1.24 1.42
CA SER A 54 -12.96 0.10 1.30
C SER A 54 -12.09 0.52 2.50
N VAL A 55 -11.65 -0.44 3.31
CA VAL A 55 -10.65 -0.24 4.37
C VAL A 55 -9.45 -1.16 4.09
N GLY A 56 -8.24 -0.69 4.35
CA GLY A 56 -7.06 -1.53 4.22
C GLY A 56 -7.11 -2.71 5.20
N SER A 57 -6.70 -3.89 4.73
CA SER A 57 -6.67 -5.12 5.51
C SER A 57 -5.29 -5.76 5.38
N ILE A 58 -4.82 -6.32 6.49
CA ILE A 58 -3.50 -6.94 6.63
C ILE A 58 -3.63 -8.29 7.35
N MET A 59 -2.62 -9.14 7.20
CA MET A 59 -2.45 -10.37 7.97
C MET A 59 -1.88 -10.04 9.37
N PRO A 60 -2.14 -10.85 10.40
CA PRO A 60 -1.62 -10.64 11.76
C PRO A 60 -0.09 -10.80 11.86
N THR A 61 0.54 -11.31 10.81
CA THR A 61 1.98 -11.52 10.63
C THR A 61 2.63 -10.41 9.80
N THR A 62 1.87 -9.41 9.36
CA THR A 62 2.35 -8.36 8.45
C THR A 62 3.44 -7.53 9.13
N HIS A 63 4.60 -7.47 8.49
CA HIS A 63 5.70 -6.59 8.86
C HIS A 63 5.85 -5.48 7.83
N PHE A 64 6.23 -4.30 8.33
CA PHE A 64 6.53 -3.18 7.47
C PHE A 64 7.75 -3.48 6.59
N VAL A 65 7.72 -3.00 5.35
CA VAL A 65 8.76 -3.29 4.35
C VAL A 65 9.93 -2.33 4.41
N VAL A 66 9.81 -1.20 5.13
CA VAL A 66 10.87 -0.22 5.34
C VAL A 66 11.30 -0.28 6.79
N SER A 67 12.59 -0.07 7.04
CA SER A 67 13.19 -0.02 8.37
C SER A 67 12.65 1.16 9.19
N LYS A 68 12.70 1.04 10.52
CA LYS A 68 12.10 2.00 11.46
C LYS A 68 12.70 3.40 11.36
N GLU A 69 13.98 3.52 11.06
CA GLU A 69 14.63 4.84 10.98
C GLU A 69 14.30 5.55 9.66
N LEU A 70 14.17 4.82 8.55
CA LEU A 70 13.72 5.37 7.27
C LEU A 70 12.19 5.53 7.19
N SER A 71 11.49 4.88 8.11
CA SER A 71 10.07 5.05 8.34
C SER A 71 9.75 5.77 9.64
N ALA A 72 10.64 6.63 10.09
CA ALA A 72 10.33 7.54 11.18
C ALA A 72 9.55 8.75 10.63
N ILE A 73 8.55 9.19 11.39
CA ILE A 73 8.07 10.57 11.33
C ILE A 73 9.25 11.46 11.75
N SER A 74 9.53 12.50 10.95
CA SER A 74 10.79 13.26 10.99
C SER A 74 11.17 13.82 12.37
N ASN A 75 10.20 14.19 13.19
CA ASN A 75 10.38 14.76 14.52
C ASN A 75 9.98 13.79 15.66
N PHE A 76 9.69 12.53 15.34
CA PHE A 76 9.20 11.55 16.30
C PHE A 76 9.78 10.16 15.99
N PRO A 77 11.04 9.87 16.36
CA PRO A 77 11.64 8.57 16.07
C PRO A 77 10.92 7.44 16.81
N PRO A 78 10.75 6.24 16.20
CA PRO A 78 10.23 5.07 16.90
C PRO A 78 11.11 4.68 18.10
N PRO A 79 10.55 3.98 19.12
CA PRO A 79 11.32 3.51 20.27
C PRO A 79 12.55 2.67 19.88
N LYS A 80 13.62 2.74 20.68
CA LYS A 80 14.88 2.04 20.40
C LYS A 80 14.70 0.52 20.43
N GLU A 81 13.78 0.05 21.26
CA GLU A 81 13.45 -1.34 21.53
C GLU A 81 12.67 -1.99 20.37
N TYR A 82 12.04 -1.18 19.50
CA TYR A 82 11.29 -1.69 18.37
C TYR A 82 12.22 -2.35 17.34
N ASN A 83 11.72 -3.38 16.67
CA ASN A 83 12.45 -4.07 15.62
C ASN A 83 12.68 -3.13 14.43
N ASN A 84 13.79 -3.33 13.70
CA ASN A 84 14.07 -2.55 12.50
C ASN A 84 12.92 -2.63 11.49
N PHE A 85 12.37 -3.82 11.25
CA PHE A 85 11.14 -3.98 10.46
C PHE A 85 9.99 -4.20 11.43
N MET A 86 9.29 -3.11 11.74
CA MET A 86 8.21 -3.13 12.72
C MET A 86 7.05 -4.01 12.25
N LYS A 87 6.49 -4.81 13.15
CA LYS A 87 5.23 -5.52 12.91
C LYS A 87 4.06 -4.52 12.93
N HIS A 88 2.93 -4.89 12.33
CA HIS A 88 1.79 -3.99 12.18
C HIS A 88 1.26 -3.40 13.50
N ASP A 89 1.34 -4.14 14.60
CA ASP A 89 0.96 -3.72 15.96
C ASP A 89 1.90 -2.61 16.46
N GLN A 90 3.21 -2.79 16.30
CA GLN A 90 4.22 -1.77 16.61
C GLN A 90 4.01 -0.49 15.78
N ILE A 91 3.67 -0.61 14.49
CA ILE A 91 3.34 0.56 13.65
C ILE A 91 2.09 1.28 14.18
N PHE A 92 1.05 0.52 14.54
CA PHE A 92 -0.18 1.08 15.09
C PHE A 92 0.09 1.84 16.40
N GLU A 93 0.81 1.22 17.34
CA GLU A 93 1.19 1.81 18.62
C GLU A 93 2.01 3.09 18.44
N TYR A 94 3.03 3.05 17.58
CA TYR A 94 3.88 4.20 17.28
C TYR A 94 3.07 5.41 16.75
N VAL A 95 2.14 5.17 15.84
CA VAL A 95 1.28 6.23 15.28
C VAL A 95 0.26 6.72 16.31
N GLU A 96 -0.25 5.83 17.15
CA GLU A 96 -1.15 6.20 18.25
C GLU A 96 -0.44 7.05 19.31
N GLU A 97 0.79 6.73 19.67
CA GLU A 97 1.62 7.53 20.58
C GLU A 97 1.89 8.93 20.01
N TYR A 98 2.20 9.01 18.72
CA TYR A 98 2.34 10.29 18.02
C TYR A 98 1.03 11.11 18.12
N ALA A 99 -0.11 10.48 17.85
CA ALA A 99 -1.41 11.16 17.94
C ALA A 99 -1.76 11.62 19.37
N LYS A 100 -1.42 10.82 20.40
CA LYS A 100 -1.61 11.16 21.81
C LYS A 100 -0.71 12.31 22.23
N ARG A 101 0.57 12.29 21.87
CA ARG A 101 1.55 13.34 22.19
C ARG A 101 1.11 14.70 21.66
N HIS A 102 0.54 14.71 20.47
CA HIS A 102 0.00 15.93 19.87
C HIS A 102 -1.46 16.19 20.23
N ASP A 103 -2.11 15.38 21.09
CA ASP A 103 -3.50 15.57 21.53
C ASP A 103 -4.46 15.84 20.35
N VAL A 104 -4.37 15.00 19.31
CA VAL A 104 -5.21 15.11 18.10
C VAL A 104 -6.33 14.08 18.04
N LEU A 105 -6.28 13.03 18.88
CA LEU A 105 -7.26 11.94 18.86
C LEU A 105 -8.70 12.41 19.10
N LYS A 106 -8.88 13.47 19.89
CA LYS A 106 -10.19 14.09 20.17
C LYS A 106 -10.88 14.68 18.94
N HIS A 107 -10.13 14.92 17.86
CA HIS A 107 -10.68 15.43 16.59
C HIS A 107 -11.16 14.30 15.67
N ILE A 108 -10.95 13.03 16.03
CA ILE A 108 -11.33 11.88 15.22
C ILE A 108 -12.73 11.40 15.64
N GLN A 109 -13.69 11.56 14.74
CA GLN A 109 -15.02 10.99 14.84
C GLN A 109 -15.05 9.63 14.13
N CYS A 110 -15.05 8.55 14.91
CA CYS A 110 -15.16 7.18 14.39
C CYS A 110 -16.60 6.87 13.95
N ASN A 111 -16.79 5.69 13.32
CA ASN A 111 -18.06 5.22 12.76
C ASN A 111 -18.72 6.23 11.81
N SER A 112 -17.91 7.01 11.09
CA SER A 112 -18.35 8.14 10.28
C SER A 112 -17.84 8.00 8.85
N GLU A 113 -18.67 7.46 7.96
CA GLU A 113 -18.34 7.30 6.54
C GLU A 113 -18.72 8.55 5.77
N VAL A 114 -17.72 9.20 5.17
CA VAL A 114 -17.95 10.28 4.22
C VAL A 114 -18.45 9.67 2.90
N THR A 115 -19.73 9.91 2.60
CA THR A 115 -20.40 9.37 1.41
C THR A 115 -20.30 10.32 0.22
N GLU A 116 -20.17 11.62 0.48
CA GLU A 116 -20.12 12.64 -0.56
C GLU A 116 -19.24 13.84 -0.17
N VAL A 117 -18.50 14.37 -1.15
CA VAL A 117 -17.81 15.66 -1.05
C VAL A 117 -18.11 16.46 -2.32
N LYS A 118 -18.62 17.68 -2.18
CA LYS A 118 -18.96 18.56 -3.31
C LYS A 118 -18.46 19.97 -3.06
N ARG A 119 -18.24 20.71 -4.14
CA ARG A 119 -18.08 22.17 -4.06
C ARG A 119 -19.37 22.74 -3.46
N HIS A 120 -19.23 23.65 -2.51
CA HIS A 120 -20.38 24.40 -1.99
C HIS A 120 -20.91 25.37 -3.08
N ASP A 121 -22.15 25.83 -2.94
CA ASP A 121 -22.81 26.66 -3.97
C ASP A 121 -22.06 27.97 -4.27
N ASP A 122 -21.35 28.51 -3.28
CA ASP A 122 -20.52 29.73 -3.38
C ASP A 122 -19.01 29.42 -3.50
N PHE A 123 -18.65 28.24 -4.00
CA PHE A 123 -17.25 27.79 -4.07
C PHE A 123 -16.34 28.74 -4.87
N GLU A 124 -16.83 29.35 -5.95
CA GLU A 124 -16.00 30.25 -6.77
C GLU A 124 -15.59 31.52 -6.00
N GLU A 125 -16.36 31.92 -4.98
CA GLU A 125 -16.05 33.06 -4.10
C GLU A 125 -15.29 32.62 -2.84
N THR A 126 -15.70 31.51 -2.23
CA THR A 126 -15.23 31.11 -0.89
C THR A 126 -14.25 29.95 -0.89
N GLY A 127 -14.28 29.10 -1.91
CA GLY A 127 -13.53 27.85 -1.99
C GLY A 127 -14.03 26.74 -1.05
N ARG A 128 -15.23 26.86 -0.48
CA ARG A 128 -15.78 25.95 0.54
C ARG A 128 -16.38 24.66 -0.02
N TRP A 129 -16.39 23.63 0.81
CA TRP A 129 -16.84 22.28 0.45
C TRP A 129 -18.00 21.84 1.31
N THR A 130 -18.94 21.16 0.70
CA THR A 130 -20.01 20.41 1.37
C THR A 130 -19.55 18.97 1.53
N VAL A 131 -19.56 18.46 2.76
CA VAL A 131 -19.20 17.08 3.09
C VAL A 131 -20.38 16.40 3.77
N THR A 132 -20.81 15.28 3.20
CA THR A 132 -21.91 14.45 3.71
C THR A 132 -21.33 13.21 4.38
N VAL A 133 -21.77 12.95 5.60
CA VAL A 133 -21.26 11.89 6.47
C VAL A 133 -22.42 11.03 6.94
N LYS A 134 -22.33 9.71 6.72
CA LYS A 134 -23.23 8.70 7.28
C LYS A 134 -22.59 8.11 8.54
N ASN A 135 -23.29 8.17 9.67
CA ASN A 135 -22.93 7.41 10.86
C ASN A 135 -23.24 5.93 10.61
N ILE A 136 -22.24 5.05 10.80
CA ILE A 136 -22.35 3.62 10.49
C ILE A 136 -23.21 2.87 11.51
N LEU A 137 -23.30 3.38 12.74
CA LEU A 137 -24.07 2.74 13.82
C LEU A 137 -25.53 3.22 13.84
N SER A 138 -25.75 4.53 13.74
CA SER A 138 -27.11 5.12 13.81
C SER A 138 -27.79 5.26 12.45
N GLU A 139 -27.05 5.09 11.35
CA GLU A 139 -27.47 5.38 9.98
C GLU A 139 -27.81 6.85 9.68
N GLU A 140 -27.65 7.73 10.66
CA GLU A 140 -27.90 9.16 10.51
C GLU A 140 -26.98 9.79 9.47
N ILE A 141 -27.54 10.64 8.61
CA ILE A 141 -26.79 11.37 7.60
C ILE A 141 -26.73 12.84 8.00
N THR A 142 -25.52 13.36 8.13
CA THR A 142 -25.27 14.77 8.43
C THR A 142 -24.47 15.41 7.31
N THR A 143 -24.70 16.70 7.08
CA THR A 143 -24.00 17.48 6.05
C THR A 143 -23.40 18.72 6.69
N GLY A 144 -22.12 18.96 6.42
CA GLY A 144 -21.40 20.13 6.92
C GLY A 144 -20.68 20.89 5.83
N VAL A 145 -20.49 22.19 6.05
CA VAL A 145 -19.68 23.07 5.20
C VAL A 145 -18.31 23.29 5.84
N TYR A 146 -17.26 23.22 5.02
CA TYR A 146 -15.86 23.27 5.43
C TYR A 146 -15.04 24.19 4.51
N ASP A 147 -14.07 24.91 5.05
CA ASP A 147 -13.15 25.78 4.32
C ASP A 147 -12.06 25.01 3.57
N GLY A 148 -11.86 23.74 3.92
CA GLY A 148 -10.94 22.85 3.24
C GLY A 148 -11.22 21.38 3.55
N VAL A 149 -10.76 20.50 2.65
CA VAL A 149 -10.90 19.05 2.78
C VAL A 149 -9.56 18.38 2.50
N MET A 150 -9.14 17.49 3.39
CA MET A 150 -7.94 16.65 3.24
C MET A 150 -8.35 15.20 3.10
N ILE A 151 -7.95 14.54 2.00
CA ILE A 151 -8.38 13.17 1.71
C ILE A 151 -7.28 12.18 2.08
N CYS A 152 -7.58 11.33 3.06
CA CYS A 152 -6.66 10.41 3.72
C CYS A 152 -7.17 8.94 3.74
N ILE A 153 -8.01 8.56 2.76
CA ILE A 153 -8.69 7.25 2.69
C ILE A 153 -7.80 6.05 2.36
N GLY A 154 -6.52 6.28 2.05
CA GLY A 154 -5.60 5.26 1.54
C GLY A 154 -5.96 4.76 0.13
N HIS A 155 -5.05 3.98 -0.47
CA HIS A 155 -5.20 3.47 -1.85
C HIS A 155 -5.18 1.93 -1.93
N ILE A 156 -4.89 1.25 -0.81
CA ILE A 156 -4.83 -0.22 -0.69
C ILE A 156 -6.09 -0.69 0.04
N ASN A 157 -7.27 -0.46 -0.56
CA ASN A 157 -8.54 -0.62 0.17
C ASN A 157 -9.69 -1.26 -0.63
N ARG A 158 -9.63 -1.31 -1.97
CA ARG A 158 -10.59 -2.03 -2.80
C ARG A 158 -9.88 -3.11 -3.61
N PRO A 159 -10.04 -4.40 -3.24
CA PRO A 159 -9.45 -5.51 -3.97
C PRO A 159 -9.76 -5.50 -5.47
N ILE A 160 -8.78 -5.85 -6.31
CA ILE A 160 -9.00 -6.13 -7.73
C ILE A 160 -8.91 -7.64 -7.92
N ILE A 161 -10.02 -8.28 -8.28
CA ILE A 161 -10.03 -9.68 -8.72
C ILE A 161 -10.23 -9.67 -10.24
N PRO A 162 -9.19 -9.89 -11.04
CA PRO A 162 -9.34 -9.99 -12.49
C PRO A 162 -10.13 -11.25 -12.87
N SER A 163 -10.88 -11.16 -13.96
CA SER A 163 -11.60 -12.29 -14.53
C SER A 163 -10.67 -13.10 -15.43
N TYR A 164 -10.74 -14.43 -15.30
CA TYR A 164 -10.06 -15.39 -16.15
C TYR A 164 -11.08 -16.31 -16.85
N PRO A 165 -10.75 -16.85 -18.05
CA PRO A 165 -11.59 -17.85 -18.68
C PRO A 165 -11.78 -19.07 -17.76
N GLY A 166 -13.01 -19.58 -17.66
CA GLY A 166 -13.36 -20.73 -16.83
C GLY A 166 -13.38 -20.47 -15.32
N GLN A 167 -13.12 -19.24 -14.85
CA GLN A 167 -13.02 -18.95 -13.41
C GLN A 167 -14.30 -19.28 -12.64
N ASP A 168 -15.47 -19.10 -13.26
CA ASP A 168 -16.77 -19.41 -12.65
C ASP A 168 -17.03 -20.93 -12.51
N LEU A 169 -16.23 -21.77 -13.19
CA LEU A 169 -16.33 -23.23 -13.11
C LEU A 169 -15.57 -23.78 -11.89
N PHE A 170 -14.62 -23.03 -11.34
CA PHE A 170 -13.73 -23.48 -10.28
C PHE A 170 -14.52 -23.80 -9.00
N LYS A 171 -14.43 -25.05 -8.53
CA LYS A 171 -15.16 -25.53 -7.35
C LYS A 171 -14.42 -25.31 -6.04
N GLY A 172 -13.14 -24.93 -6.10
CA GLY A 172 -12.34 -24.58 -4.92
C GLY A 172 -12.64 -23.18 -4.39
N ASN A 173 -11.92 -22.78 -3.34
CA ASN A 173 -12.11 -21.45 -2.74
C ASN A 173 -11.26 -20.40 -3.49
N LEU A 174 -11.87 -19.33 -3.97
CA LEU A 174 -11.17 -18.22 -4.64
C LEU A 174 -11.50 -16.90 -3.95
N PHE A 175 -10.47 -16.21 -3.46
CA PHE A 175 -10.63 -14.92 -2.80
C PHE A 175 -9.38 -14.04 -2.95
N HIS A 176 -9.49 -12.74 -2.63
CA HIS A 176 -8.36 -11.82 -2.67
C HIS A 176 -7.52 -11.88 -1.40
N SER A 177 -6.21 -11.59 -1.48
CA SER A 177 -5.31 -11.51 -0.33
C SER A 177 -5.74 -10.53 0.77
N HIS A 178 -6.73 -9.67 0.51
CA HIS A 178 -7.33 -8.75 1.48
C HIS A 178 -8.08 -9.50 2.59
N SER A 179 -8.60 -10.68 2.29
CA SER A 179 -9.32 -11.56 3.22
C SER A 179 -8.42 -12.64 3.86
N LEU A 180 -7.11 -12.61 3.61
CA LEU A 180 -6.18 -13.58 4.20
C LEU A 180 -5.85 -13.17 5.64
N LYS A 181 -6.09 -14.07 6.61
CA LYS A 181 -5.94 -13.78 8.06
C LYS A 181 -5.16 -14.83 8.85
N GLY A 182 -5.09 -16.04 8.36
CA GLY A 182 -4.34 -17.11 9.00
C GLY A 182 -4.13 -18.25 8.03
N VAL A 183 -3.26 -19.18 8.41
CA VAL A 183 -2.82 -20.26 7.50
C VAL A 183 -3.55 -21.58 7.73
N GLU A 184 -4.16 -21.77 8.90
CA GLU A 184 -4.77 -23.05 9.30
C GLU A 184 -5.79 -23.60 8.28
N PRO A 185 -6.66 -22.77 7.65
CA PRO A 185 -7.58 -23.25 6.62
C PRO A 185 -6.94 -23.86 5.37
N TYR A 186 -5.61 -23.72 5.20
CA TYR A 186 -4.86 -24.23 4.05
C TYR A 186 -3.99 -25.44 4.37
N ARG A 187 -4.07 -25.98 5.60
CA ARG A 187 -3.36 -27.20 5.96
C ARG A 187 -3.69 -28.34 4.99
N ASP A 188 -2.64 -29.00 4.50
CA ASP A 188 -2.72 -30.13 3.56
C ASP A 188 -3.43 -29.84 2.22
N LYS A 189 -3.72 -28.57 1.91
CA LYS A 189 -4.33 -28.13 0.65
C LYS A 189 -3.29 -27.78 -0.40
N THR A 190 -3.69 -27.83 -1.66
CA THR A 190 -2.95 -27.25 -2.78
C THR A 190 -3.41 -25.81 -3.00
N VAL A 191 -2.50 -24.85 -2.85
CA VAL A 191 -2.80 -23.42 -2.91
C VAL A 191 -2.12 -22.79 -4.13
N VAL A 192 -2.87 -22.03 -4.92
CA VAL A 192 -2.32 -21.18 -5.99
C VAL A 192 -2.39 -19.73 -5.54
N VAL A 193 -1.26 -19.04 -5.48
CA VAL A 193 -1.19 -17.60 -5.20
C VAL A 193 -0.91 -16.86 -6.50
N VAL A 194 -1.73 -15.87 -6.83
CA VAL A 194 -1.65 -15.12 -8.09
C VAL A 194 -1.10 -13.73 -7.82
N GLY A 195 0.11 -13.45 -8.32
CA GLY A 195 0.79 -12.17 -8.19
C GLY A 195 2.02 -12.24 -7.28
N MET A 196 3.11 -11.58 -7.71
CA MET A 196 4.39 -11.52 -7.00
C MET A 196 4.64 -10.18 -6.31
N GLY A 197 3.60 -9.43 -5.94
CA GLY A 197 3.74 -8.26 -5.05
C GLY A 197 4.03 -8.70 -3.61
N CYS A 198 4.35 -7.76 -2.70
CA CYS A 198 4.64 -8.10 -1.29
C CYS A 198 3.56 -8.99 -0.66
N SER A 199 2.27 -8.66 -0.83
CA SER A 199 1.17 -9.47 -0.31
C SER A 199 1.12 -10.88 -0.90
N GLY A 200 1.47 -11.05 -2.17
CA GLY A 200 1.47 -12.36 -2.82
C GLY A 200 2.63 -13.22 -2.35
N LEU A 201 3.81 -12.62 -2.17
CA LEU A 201 4.96 -13.33 -1.62
C LEU A 201 4.73 -13.73 -0.16
N ASP A 202 4.23 -12.82 0.68
CA ASP A 202 3.95 -13.13 2.08
C ASP A 202 2.85 -14.20 2.20
N ALA A 203 1.77 -14.11 1.40
CA ALA A 203 0.75 -15.16 1.33
C ALA A 203 1.33 -16.52 0.92
N ALA A 204 2.18 -16.57 -0.11
CA ALA A 204 2.80 -17.80 -0.55
C ALA A 204 3.75 -18.39 0.51
N ILE A 205 4.57 -17.55 1.15
CA ILE A 205 5.49 -17.97 2.21
C ILE A 205 4.70 -18.54 3.40
N GLU A 206 3.68 -17.82 3.87
CA GLU A 206 2.92 -18.21 5.04
C GLU A 206 2.13 -19.51 4.81
N THR A 207 1.39 -19.58 3.70
CA THR A 207 0.62 -20.79 3.37
C THR A 207 1.51 -22.01 3.13
N SER A 208 2.74 -21.82 2.60
CA SER A 208 3.69 -22.92 2.38
C SER A 208 4.21 -23.59 3.66
N ASN A 209 3.90 -23.05 4.85
CA ASN A 209 4.25 -23.70 6.11
C ASN A 209 3.31 -24.86 6.49
N VAL A 210 2.09 -24.88 5.93
CA VAL A 210 1.06 -25.88 6.30
C VAL A 210 0.40 -26.54 5.10
N ALA A 211 0.43 -25.89 3.93
CA ALA A 211 -0.12 -26.41 2.69
C ALA A 211 0.65 -27.63 2.19
N LYS A 212 -0.04 -28.52 1.48
CA LYS A 212 0.58 -29.66 0.78
C LYS A 212 1.53 -29.18 -0.31
N GLN A 213 1.12 -28.17 -1.06
CA GLN A 213 1.94 -27.52 -2.08
C GLN A 213 1.42 -26.11 -2.34
N VAL A 214 2.33 -25.15 -2.51
CA VAL A 214 2.01 -23.80 -2.98
C VAL A 214 2.57 -23.58 -4.38
N TYR A 215 1.74 -23.06 -5.28
CA TYR A 215 2.13 -22.57 -6.60
C TYR A 215 2.01 -21.04 -6.63
N LEU A 216 3.06 -20.36 -7.06
CA LEU A 216 3.09 -18.90 -7.18
C LEU A 216 3.09 -18.50 -8.65
N SER A 217 1.97 -17.95 -9.12
CA SER A 217 1.77 -17.54 -10.51
C SER A 217 2.07 -16.06 -10.73
N ALA A 218 2.86 -15.75 -11.76
CA ALA A 218 3.04 -14.37 -12.22
C ALA A 218 3.32 -14.23 -13.72
N ARG A 219 2.81 -13.14 -14.31
CA ARG A 219 2.93 -12.84 -15.76
C ARG A 219 4.28 -12.23 -16.17
N SER A 220 4.86 -11.40 -15.31
CA SER A 220 6.04 -10.58 -15.64
C SER A 220 7.17 -10.62 -14.60
N GLY A 221 7.06 -11.52 -13.61
CA GLY A 221 7.96 -11.60 -12.46
C GLY A 221 8.00 -10.32 -11.63
N ALA A 222 8.75 -10.37 -10.53
CA ALA A 222 9.11 -9.20 -9.75
C ALA A 222 10.53 -9.39 -9.20
N HIS A 223 11.30 -8.31 -9.14
CA HIS A 223 12.53 -8.34 -8.37
C HIS A 223 12.19 -8.44 -6.88
N VAL A 224 12.78 -9.42 -6.22
CA VAL A 224 12.61 -9.71 -4.81
C VAL A 224 13.85 -9.23 -4.06
N VAL A 225 13.62 -8.42 -3.03
CA VAL A 225 14.66 -7.87 -2.16
C VAL A 225 14.49 -8.43 -0.76
N ASN A 226 15.56 -8.94 -0.17
CA ASN A 226 15.54 -9.38 1.22
C ASN A 226 15.55 -8.17 2.16
N ARG A 227 14.82 -8.25 3.28
CA ARG A 227 14.87 -7.21 4.32
C ARG A 227 16.28 -7.09 4.92
N VAL A 228 16.96 -8.23 5.06
CA VAL A 228 18.34 -8.34 5.53
C VAL A 228 19.28 -8.05 4.36
N GLY A 229 19.92 -6.89 4.40
CA GLY A 229 20.92 -6.48 3.42
C GLY A 229 22.34 -6.92 3.82
N LEU A 230 23.33 -6.25 3.24
CA LEU A 230 24.74 -6.53 3.48
C LEU A 230 25.08 -6.40 4.98
N ASN A 231 25.87 -7.36 5.49
CA ASN A 231 26.30 -7.43 6.89
C ASN A 231 25.15 -7.43 7.92
N GLY A 232 23.96 -7.90 7.53
CA GLY A 232 22.81 -7.97 8.44
C GLY A 232 22.09 -6.64 8.66
N ILE A 233 22.53 -5.56 8.00
CA ILE A 233 21.92 -4.23 8.09
C ILE A 233 20.65 -4.20 7.23
N PRO A 234 19.59 -3.45 7.61
CA PRO A 234 18.42 -3.26 6.76
C PRO A 234 18.77 -2.86 5.32
N TYR A 235 18.15 -3.51 4.34
CA TYR A 235 18.48 -3.33 2.92
C TYR A 235 18.37 -1.87 2.48
N ASP A 236 17.38 -1.16 2.99
CA ASP A 236 17.06 0.22 2.67
C ASP A 236 18.11 1.21 3.20
N TYR A 237 18.84 0.90 4.28
CA TYR A 237 20.01 1.69 4.69
C TYR A 237 21.14 1.63 3.66
N THR A 238 21.22 0.53 2.90
CA THR A 238 22.24 0.37 1.87
C THR A 238 21.78 0.88 0.51
N MET A 239 20.49 0.71 0.20
CA MET A 239 19.90 1.09 -1.08
C MET A 239 19.47 2.55 -1.14
N LEU A 240 18.79 3.07 -0.12
CA LEU A 240 18.17 4.40 -0.14
C LEU A 240 19.14 5.47 0.38
N ARG A 241 20.27 5.63 -0.34
CA ARG A 241 21.30 6.62 0.00
C ARG A 241 21.30 7.79 -0.99
N PRO A 242 21.59 9.03 -0.53
CA PRO A 242 21.67 10.21 -1.40
C PRO A 242 22.60 10.03 -2.61
N TYR A 243 23.74 9.34 -2.44
CA TYR A 243 24.67 9.12 -3.55
C TYR A 243 24.07 8.25 -4.67
N LEU A 244 23.12 7.36 -4.38
CA LEU A 244 22.49 6.55 -5.42
C LEU A 244 21.66 7.43 -6.35
N TYR A 245 20.97 8.43 -5.79
CA TYR A 245 20.25 9.43 -6.58
C TYR A 245 21.21 10.29 -7.40
N GLN A 246 22.37 10.68 -6.84
CA GLN A 246 23.40 11.41 -7.58
C GLN A 246 23.96 10.57 -8.75
N LEU A 247 24.15 9.26 -8.56
CA LEU A 247 24.55 8.36 -9.64
C LEU A 247 23.50 8.29 -10.75
N MET A 248 22.21 8.36 -10.42
CA MET A 248 21.13 8.38 -11.42
C MET A 248 21.01 9.70 -12.16
N ASP A 249 21.48 10.81 -11.59
CA ASP A 249 21.58 12.09 -12.29
C ASP A 249 22.76 12.11 -13.29
N VAL A 250 23.78 11.29 -13.06
CA VAL A 250 25.00 11.22 -13.90
C VAL A 250 24.95 10.08 -14.92
N PHE A 251 24.43 8.91 -14.55
CA PHE A 251 24.42 7.71 -15.36
C PHE A 251 23.00 7.32 -15.81
N PRO A 252 22.84 6.67 -16.97
CA PRO A 252 21.54 6.17 -17.41
C PRO A 252 20.92 5.20 -16.40
N THR A 253 19.63 5.34 -16.09
CA THR A 253 18.89 4.49 -15.13
C THR A 253 19.05 3.00 -15.38
N LYS A 254 19.11 2.57 -16.65
CA LYS A 254 19.33 1.15 -17.00
C LYS A 254 20.71 0.64 -16.58
N PHE A 255 21.75 1.47 -16.72
CA PHE A 255 23.10 1.11 -16.31
C PHE A 255 23.18 1.00 -14.78
N VAL A 256 22.64 1.98 -14.05
CA VAL A 256 22.57 1.93 -12.58
C VAL A 256 21.77 0.73 -12.11
N SER A 257 20.64 0.43 -12.77
CA SER A 257 19.83 -0.75 -12.49
C SER A 257 20.62 -2.04 -12.68
N TRP A 258 21.33 -2.17 -13.81
CA TRP A 258 22.13 -3.35 -14.12
C TRP A 258 23.26 -3.55 -13.10
N CYS A 259 23.94 -2.48 -12.68
CA CYS A 259 24.94 -2.54 -11.62
C CYS A 259 24.33 -3.03 -10.30
N PHE A 260 23.14 -2.55 -9.95
CA PHE A 260 22.45 -2.95 -8.73
C PHE A 260 21.96 -4.41 -8.79
N GLU A 261 21.37 -4.81 -9.91
CA GLU A 261 20.96 -6.19 -10.18
C GLU A 261 22.16 -7.15 -10.06
N THR A 262 23.26 -6.85 -10.75
CA THR A 262 24.42 -7.73 -10.82
C THR A 262 25.23 -7.74 -9.52
N GLY A 263 25.44 -6.58 -8.90
CA GLY A 263 26.33 -6.42 -7.75
C GLY A 263 25.67 -6.65 -6.39
N TYR A 264 24.33 -6.59 -6.31
CA TYR A 264 23.60 -6.72 -5.05
C TYR A 264 22.52 -7.81 -5.10
N LEU A 265 21.59 -7.74 -6.06
CA LEU A 265 20.44 -8.66 -6.07
C LEU A 265 20.81 -10.08 -6.49
N ASP A 266 21.48 -10.24 -7.63
CA ASP A 266 21.81 -11.55 -8.18
C ASP A 266 22.77 -12.33 -7.26
N VAL A 267 23.57 -11.62 -6.46
CA VAL A 267 24.45 -12.21 -5.42
C VAL A 267 23.64 -12.83 -4.29
N GLN A 268 22.55 -12.20 -3.87
CA GLN A 268 21.68 -12.74 -2.82
C GLN A 268 20.72 -13.80 -3.35
N PHE A 269 20.15 -13.54 -4.52
CA PHE A 269 19.15 -14.37 -5.16
C PHE A 269 19.07 -14.05 -6.65
N ASN A 270 19.69 -14.90 -7.47
CA ASN A 270 19.67 -14.75 -8.93
C ASN A 270 18.32 -15.18 -9.53
N HIS A 271 17.50 -14.20 -9.86
CA HIS A 271 16.16 -14.40 -10.42
C HIS A 271 16.17 -15.12 -11.77
N LYS A 272 17.28 -15.04 -12.53
CA LYS A 272 17.41 -15.63 -13.87
C LYS A 272 17.45 -17.16 -13.85
N LEU A 273 17.70 -17.76 -12.68
CA LEU A 273 17.74 -19.21 -12.49
C LEU A 273 16.36 -19.82 -12.26
N TYR A 274 15.31 -19.00 -12.14
CA TYR A 274 13.96 -19.45 -11.81
C TYR A 274 12.96 -19.20 -12.95
N PRO A 275 11.84 -19.95 -13.01
CA PRO A 275 10.95 -19.95 -14.17
C PRO A 275 10.36 -18.58 -14.53
N VAL A 276 10.11 -17.71 -13.54
CA VAL A 276 9.48 -16.40 -13.77
C VAL A 276 10.48 -15.27 -13.59
N VAL A 277 11.21 -14.98 -14.67
CA VAL A 277 12.22 -13.90 -14.69
C VAL A 277 11.55 -12.52 -14.82
N PRO A 278 11.93 -11.52 -14.00
CA PRO A 278 11.45 -10.15 -14.13
C PRO A 278 11.73 -9.56 -15.53
N LYS A 279 10.69 -9.07 -16.22
CA LYS A 279 10.80 -8.46 -17.57
C LYS A 279 11.22 -6.98 -17.56
N HIS A 280 11.63 -6.45 -16.41
CA HIS A 280 11.94 -5.04 -16.21
C HIS A 280 13.14 -4.92 -15.28
N HIS A 281 13.82 -3.77 -15.35
CA HIS A 281 14.91 -3.45 -14.44
C HIS A 281 14.40 -3.05 -13.04
N ILE A 282 15.24 -3.25 -12.02
CA ILE A 282 14.92 -3.00 -10.61
C ILE A 282 14.45 -1.56 -10.33
N LEU A 283 15.00 -0.57 -11.05
CA LEU A 283 14.61 0.83 -10.85
C LEU A 283 13.38 1.24 -11.69
N ASN A 284 12.81 0.36 -12.50
CA ASN A 284 11.64 0.69 -13.33
C ASN A 284 10.31 0.47 -12.60
N LYS A 285 10.30 -0.39 -11.58
CA LYS A 285 9.11 -0.75 -10.80
C LYS A 285 9.53 -1.07 -9.37
N ASP A 286 8.68 -0.70 -8.41
CA ASP A 286 8.88 -1.03 -7.00
C ASP A 286 9.14 -2.55 -6.83
N PRO A 287 10.27 -2.96 -6.21
CA PRO A 287 10.54 -4.35 -5.93
C PRO A 287 9.64 -4.89 -4.82
N SER A 288 9.48 -6.21 -4.79
CA SER A 288 8.81 -6.89 -3.70
C SER A 288 9.80 -7.19 -2.59
N VAL A 289 9.52 -6.70 -1.39
CA VAL A 289 10.41 -6.86 -0.24
C VAL A 289 9.88 -7.95 0.66
N THR A 290 10.62 -9.04 0.82
CA THR A 290 10.28 -10.11 1.76
C THR A 290 11.52 -10.88 2.17
N SER A 291 11.46 -11.54 3.32
CA SER A 291 12.52 -12.43 3.82
C SER A 291 11.97 -13.85 3.80
N ASN A 292 12.75 -14.83 3.33
CA ASN A 292 12.41 -16.27 3.24
C ASN A 292 11.83 -16.76 1.92
N PHE A 293 11.52 -15.88 0.95
CA PHE A 293 11.03 -16.32 -0.35
C PHE A 293 12.00 -17.27 -1.07
N SER A 294 13.28 -16.88 -1.13
CA SER A 294 14.34 -17.67 -1.80
C SER A 294 14.51 -19.05 -1.17
N ALA A 295 14.50 -19.14 0.16
CA ALA A 295 14.61 -20.40 0.90
C ALA A 295 13.41 -21.32 0.64
N LYS A 296 12.18 -20.79 0.64
CA LYS A 296 10.98 -21.58 0.33
C LYS A 296 10.96 -22.07 -1.12
N LEU A 297 11.47 -21.27 -2.04
CA LEU A 297 11.55 -21.60 -3.45
C LEU A 297 12.57 -22.71 -3.73
N ILE A 298 13.79 -22.62 -3.19
CA ILE A 298 14.84 -23.62 -3.44
C ILE A 298 14.52 -24.98 -2.77
N CYS A 299 13.80 -24.98 -1.65
CA CYS A 299 13.33 -26.19 -1.00
C CYS A 299 12.08 -26.81 -1.65
N GLY A 300 11.52 -26.19 -2.70
CA GLY A 300 10.33 -26.68 -3.40
C GLY A 300 9.00 -26.46 -2.66
N ALA A 301 9.02 -25.83 -1.48
CA ALA A 301 7.81 -25.49 -0.73
C ALA A 301 6.90 -24.51 -1.49
N ILE A 302 7.51 -23.66 -2.34
CA ILE A 302 6.82 -22.83 -3.32
C ILE A 302 7.34 -23.20 -4.71
N ILE A 303 6.45 -23.47 -5.65
CA ILE A 303 6.78 -23.69 -7.06
C ILE A 303 6.30 -22.49 -7.87
N GLN A 304 7.23 -21.82 -8.56
CA GLN A 304 6.87 -20.73 -9.46
C GLN A 304 6.22 -21.25 -10.74
N LYS A 305 5.18 -20.56 -11.19
CA LYS A 305 4.42 -20.85 -12.40
C LYS A 305 4.21 -19.56 -13.22
N PRO A 306 4.10 -19.65 -14.55
CA PRO A 306 3.78 -18.50 -15.40
C PRO A 306 2.33 -18.02 -15.16
N GLY A 307 1.82 -17.11 -16.01
CA GLY A 307 0.45 -16.63 -15.91
C GLY A 307 -0.58 -17.76 -16.00
N ILE A 308 -1.77 -17.56 -15.43
CA ILE A 308 -2.89 -18.48 -15.61
C ILE A 308 -3.50 -18.24 -17.00
N GLN A 309 -3.61 -19.31 -17.78
CA GLN A 309 -4.31 -19.30 -19.08
C GLN A 309 -5.82 -19.39 -18.87
N HIS A 310 -6.30 -20.39 -18.12
CA HIS A 310 -7.71 -20.55 -17.75
C HIS A 310 -7.85 -21.44 -16.50
N PHE A 311 -9.05 -21.42 -15.91
CA PHE A 311 -9.45 -22.26 -14.80
C PHE A 311 -10.22 -23.49 -15.32
N THR A 312 -10.09 -24.60 -14.59
CA THR A 312 -10.94 -25.79 -14.71
C THR A 312 -11.81 -25.94 -13.46
N GLU A 313 -12.66 -26.96 -13.40
CA GLU A 313 -13.47 -27.22 -12.21
C GLU A 313 -12.62 -27.53 -10.97
N ASP A 314 -11.45 -28.17 -11.15
CA ASP A 314 -10.60 -28.72 -10.10
C ASP A 314 -9.22 -28.06 -9.98
N GLY A 315 -8.94 -27.02 -10.77
CA GLY A 315 -7.61 -26.42 -10.82
C GLY A 315 -7.43 -25.29 -11.81
N VAL A 316 -6.16 -25.10 -12.21
CA VAL A 316 -5.74 -24.05 -13.14
C VAL A 316 -4.78 -24.62 -14.18
N LEU A 317 -4.90 -24.14 -15.43
CA LEU A 317 -3.90 -24.36 -16.47
C LEU A 317 -3.02 -23.10 -16.58
N PHE A 318 -1.73 -23.27 -16.40
CA PHE A 318 -0.75 -22.20 -16.57
C PHE A 318 -0.32 -22.06 -18.03
N GLU A 319 0.06 -20.85 -18.43
CA GLU A 319 0.54 -20.53 -19.77
C GLU A 319 1.73 -21.43 -20.17
N GLY A 320 1.60 -22.13 -21.30
CA GLY A 320 2.66 -23.01 -21.82
C GLY A 320 2.70 -24.40 -21.18
N GLU A 321 1.82 -24.71 -20.23
CA GLU A 321 1.66 -26.05 -19.67
C GLU A 321 0.50 -26.79 -20.35
N THR A 322 0.58 -28.12 -20.41
CA THR A 322 -0.47 -28.99 -20.96
C THR A 322 -1.31 -29.66 -19.87
N GLU A 323 -0.75 -29.79 -18.67
CA GLU A 323 -1.41 -30.46 -17.55
C GLU A 323 -2.03 -29.45 -16.58
N VAL A 324 -3.26 -29.73 -16.18
CA VAL A 324 -3.98 -28.94 -15.18
C VAL A 324 -3.32 -29.16 -13.82
N THR A 325 -2.93 -28.07 -13.17
CA THR A 325 -2.51 -28.11 -11.78
C THR A 325 -3.74 -28.05 -10.89
N LYS A 326 -4.05 -29.17 -10.21
CA LYS A 326 -5.16 -29.23 -9.25
C LYS A 326 -4.96 -28.21 -8.14
N ALA A 327 -6.02 -27.54 -7.73
CA ALA A 327 -5.97 -26.52 -6.70
C ALA A 327 -7.24 -26.54 -5.85
N ASP A 328 -7.07 -26.55 -4.53
CA ASP A 328 -8.18 -26.43 -3.58
C ASP A 328 -8.51 -24.96 -3.30
N VAL A 329 -7.50 -24.10 -3.39
CA VAL A 329 -7.59 -22.67 -3.05
C VAL A 329 -6.80 -21.81 -4.03
N VAL A 330 -7.39 -20.70 -4.45
CA VAL A 330 -6.72 -19.65 -5.24
C VAL A 330 -6.78 -18.32 -4.50
N ILE A 331 -5.60 -17.79 -4.14
CA ILE A 331 -5.43 -16.51 -3.46
C ILE A 331 -5.01 -15.46 -4.49
N MET A 332 -5.91 -14.53 -4.80
CA MET A 332 -5.65 -13.43 -5.73
C MET A 332 -4.92 -12.30 -4.99
N ALA A 333 -3.60 -12.20 -5.18
CA ALA A 333 -2.77 -11.09 -4.70
C ALA A 333 -2.53 -10.06 -5.83
N THR A 334 -3.61 -9.70 -6.50
CA THR A 334 -3.63 -8.96 -7.78
C THR A 334 -3.73 -7.45 -7.63
N GLY A 335 -3.63 -6.95 -6.40
CA GLY A 335 -3.53 -5.52 -6.09
C GLY A 335 -4.88 -4.87 -5.83
N TYR A 336 -4.87 -3.55 -5.76
CA TYR A 336 -5.98 -2.76 -5.27
C TYR A 336 -6.29 -1.59 -6.21
N THR A 337 -7.56 -1.19 -6.19
CA THR A 337 -8.03 0.08 -6.73
C THR A 337 -8.50 0.97 -5.58
N TRP A 338 -8.85 2.21 -5.89
CA TRP A 338 -9.44 3.15 -4.96
C TRP A 338 -10.49 3.99 -5.67
N LYS A 339 -11.43 4.53 -4.90
CA LYS A 339 -12.47 5.42 -5.41
C LYS A 339 -12.62 6.58 -4.46
N PHE A 340 -12.65 7.78 -5.00
CA PHE A 340 -13.01 8.97 -4.24
C PHE A 340 -14.54 9.02 -4.02
N PRO A 341 -15.01 9.49 -2.86
CA PRO A 341 -16.43 9.67 -2.58
C PRO A 341 -17.08 10.84 -3.34
N PHE A 342 -16.48 11.36 -4.43
CA PHE A 342 -16.99 12.54 -5.13
C PHE A 342 -16.96 12.42 -6.66
N PRO A 343 -17.79 13.19 -7.39
CA PRO A 343 -17.93 13.09 -8.84
C PRO A 343 -16.64 13.48 -9.56
N LYS A 344 -16.20 12.67 -10.53
CA LYS A 344 -15.01 12.96 -11.36
C LYS A 344 -15.12 14.28 -12.14
N LYS A 345 -16.34 14.74 -12.43
CA LYS A 345 -16.57 15.95 -13.24
C LYS A 345 -16.08 17.23 -12.57
N ASP A 346 -16.03 17.27 -11.23
CA ASP A 346 -15.59 18.44 -10.48
C ASP A 346 -14.07 18.52 -10.31
N PHE A 347 -13.35 17.49 -10.77
CA PHE A 347 -11.91 17.33 -10.63
C PHE A 347 -11.21 17.05 -11.96
N ASN A 348 -10.66 18.11 -12.54
CA ASN A 348 -9.56 17.97 -13.48
C ASN A 348 -8.28 17.84 -12.64
N THR A 349 -7.67 16.65 -12.58
CA THR A 349 -6.50 16.32 -11.73
C THR A 349 -5.24 17.18 -11.98
N ARG A 350 -5.33 18.21 -12.83
CA ARG A 350 -4.23 19.04 -13.32
C ARG A 350 -4.17 20.48 -12.77
N LYS A 351 -5.21 21.00 -12.09
CA LYS A 351 -5.20 22.41 -11.62
C LYS A 351 -6.10 22.63 -10.39
N ILE A 352 -5.62 22.41 -9.15
CA ILE A 352 -6.25 23.02 -7.96
C ILE A 352 -5.19 23.32 -6.88
N GLY A 353 -4.93 24.61 -6.63
CA GLY A 353 -3.96 25.11 -5.66
C GLY A 353 -4.38 25.07 -4.17
N ARG A 354 -5.39 24.28 -3.80
CA ARG A 354 -5.85 24.10 -2.41
C ARG A 354 -6.32 22.67 -2.08
N PHE A 355 -6.06 21.70 -2.94
CA PHE A 355 -6.36 20.28 -2.69
C PHE A 355 -5.07 19.54 -2.35
N LEU A 356 -4.90 19.14 -1.10
CA LEU A 356 -3.87 18.17 -0.71
C LEU A 356 -4.47 16.77 -0.71
N GLN A 357 -4.21 16.03 -1.79
CA GLN A 357 -4.10 14.59 -1.67
C GLN A 357 -2.75 14.32 -0.98
N MET A 358 -2.73 13.55 0.11
CA MET A 358 -1.50 13.20 0.82
C MET A 358 -0.91 11.88 0.32
N PRO A 359 0.02 11.93 -0.64
CA PRO A 359 1.19 11.07 -0.67
C PRO A 359 2.38 12.01 -0.48
N TYR A 360 2.80 12.26 0.76
CA TYR A 360 3.55 13.47 1.12
C TYR A 360 4.72 13.82 0.18
N PHE A 361 4.74 15.11 -0.16
CA PHE A 361 5.71 15.84 -0.97
C PHE A 361 7.11 15.90 -0.35
N GLN A 362 8.15 15.70 -1.17
CA GLN A 362 9.33 16.57 -1.19
C GLN A 362 9.24 17.42 -2.48
N THR A 363 8.81 18.68 -2.39
CA THR A 363 9.18 19.67 -3.41
C THR A 363 9.69 20.92 -2.74
N GLN A 364 10.95 21.25 -3.01
CA GLN A 364 11.41 22.63 -2.94
C GLN A 364 10.55 23.47 -3.90
N ILE A 365 9.87 24.48 -3.37
CA ILE A 365 9.11 25.45 -4.16
C ILE A 365 10.13 26.35 -4.88
N LYS A 366 10.27 26.17 -6.19
CA LYS A 366 10.64 27.23 -7.15
C LYS A 366 9.75 27.07 -8.37
N THR A 367 8.74 27.96 -8.48
CA THR A 367 7.99 28.46 -9.67
C THR A 367 7.70 27.54 -10.88
N PRO A 368 6.56 27.74 -11.58
CA PRO A 368 5.92 26.70 -12.38
C PRO A 368 6.49 26.61 -13.78
N THR A 369 7.05 25.46 -14.15
CA THR A 369 7.08 25.00 -15.54
C THR A 369 6.61 23.55 -15.63
N SER A 370 5.75 23.32 -16.61
CA SER A 370 5.03 22.09 -16.93
C SER A 370 5.89 20.82 -16.93
N ARG A 371 5.50 19.80 -16.17
CA ARG A 371 5.85 18.38 -16.44
C ARG A 371 4.90 17.43 -15.70
N GLU A 372 4.32 16.50 -16.44
CA GLU A 372 3.31 15.53 -15.99
C GLU A 372 3.86 14.57 -14.91
N HIS A 373 3.18 14.48 -13.77
CA HIS A 373 3.49 13.49 -12.72
C HIS A 373 2.21 12.80 -12.27
N GLY A 374 2.22 11.47 -12.27
CA GLY A 374 1.15 10.63 -11.75
C GLY A 374 1.02 10.74 -10.24
N VAL A 375 -0.18 10.41 -9.73
CA VAL A 375 -0.50 10.34 -8.30
C VAL A 375 0.50 9.42 -7.59
N ALA A 376 1.34 9.98 -6.73
CA ALA A 376 2.27 9.20 -5.90
C ALA A 376 1.50 8.44 -4.82
N SER A 377 2.06 7.32 -4.33
CA SER A 377 1.38 6.42 -3.40
C SER A 377 2.36 5.86 -2.37
N SER A 378 2.84 6.69 -1.44
CA SER A 378 3.39 6.22 -0.16
C SER A 378 3.64 7.39 0.81
N ILE A 379 3.58 7.10 2.11
CA ILE A 379 3.99 7.98 3.24
C ILE A 379 5.48 7.72 3.58
N TRP A 380 6.08 6.74 2.92
CA TRP A 380 7.37 6.14 3.22
C TRP A 380 8.29 6.24 2.02
N PRO A 381 9.63 6.28 2.22
CA PRO A 381 10.56 6.51 1.14
C PRO A 381 10.35 5.46 0.07
N ARG A 382 9.85 5.94 -1.06
CA ARG A 382 9.70 5.15 -2.26
C ARG A 382 11.03 5.14 -2.98
N PHE A 383 11.24 4.09 -3.73
CA PHE A 383 12.05 4.12 -4.93
C PHE A 383 11.36 5.00 -5.99
N SER A 384 11.07 6.27 -5.68
CA SER A 384 10.44 7.20 -6.61
C SER A 384 11.54 7.72 -7.53
N TYR A 385 11.68 7.10 -8.68
CA TYR A 385 12.63 7.52 -9.69
C TYR A 385 12.00 8.60 -10.57
N ARG A 386 12.78 9.65 -10.87
CA ARG A 386 12.45 10.61 -11.92
C ARG A 386 12.24 9.81 -13.21
N ARG A 387 11.00 9.70 -13.68
CA ARG A 387 10.75 9.32 -15.07
C ARG A 387 11.24 10.49 -15.93
N THR A 388 12.50 10.45 -16.34
CA THR A 388 12.94 11.15 -17.54
C THR A 388 12.32 10.40 -18.71
N THR A 389 11.14 10.84 -19.14
CA THR A 389 10.66 10.56 -20.50
C THR A 389 11.66 11.19 -21.46
N VAL A 390 12.28 10.36 -22.29
CA VAL A 390 12.88 10.79 -23.56
C VAL A 390 11.77 11.33 -24.45
#